data_AF-A0A7U4DMF4-F1
#
_entry.id   AF-A0A7U4DMF4-F1
#
_cell.length_a   1.000
_cell.length_b   1.000
_cell.length_c   1.000
_cell.angle_alpha   90.00
_cell.angle_beta   90.00
_cell.angle_gamma   90.00
#
_symmetry.space_group_name_H-M   'P 1'
#
loop_
_entity.id
_entity.type
_entity.pdbx_description
1 polymer ?
#
loop_
_entity_poly.entity_id
_entity_poly.type
_entity_poly.pdbx_seq_one_letter_code
_entity_poly.pdbx_strand_id
1 'polypeptide(L)'
;MDRLESVKVAAVQFESRLGDLEGNRHRMLELAEEAAENGAKLIVFPEMATSGYIFENRQEIAPYVEPIPGPTTELFQTVAKKYSCYLVIGLPEVDSFTEIFYNSAVLIGPEGVIGRYRKTHLFAADPRWAREGNEGIPVFSTKIGNIAMLICMDAMYFEPARIAALKGADIIAFPTNWVGESNNPPSKTWSLRAMENGLYWVAANRWGQERGAQFTGGSAVIGPTGEVQDWKLSGDGIVYGVYQPHDDRKQRILESRQPKAYQDLLLHPYLWMEGATRPLLPQVSFEVCVAQLSNHGTLEQWLSNVSEWLESRKDEINFKRRLVILPEMDITGTERAGTSLEFYQHALHSIASKYGVYIIAAAPQHMDGHRVSTAFLLGPEGCIGAYQQVHRNALGRGEYGSFCTLALPFAKIGLLTGGDAEFPESYRILAKQGADLIAVSASGTETYHSWMHRI
;
A
#
# COMPACT_ATOMS: atom_id res chain seq x y z
N MET A 1 -16.70 7.12 -28.90
CA MET A 1 -15.27 7.44 -28.91
C MET A 1 -14.55 6.14 -28.65
N ASP A 2 -13.87 5.61 -29.66
CA ASP A 2 -13.08 4.39 -29.52
C ASP A 2 -11.95 4.68 -28.53
N ARG A 3 -11.96 3.99 -27.39
CA ARG A 3 -10.90 4.10 -26.39
C ARG A 3 -9.69 3.30 -26.88
N LEU A 4 -8.50 3.84 -26.65
CA LEU A 4 -7.24 3.23 -27.09
C LEU A 4 -7.08 1.82 -26.50
N GLU A 5 -6.56 0.86 -27.27
CA GLU A 5 -6.29 -0.51 -26.78
C GLU A 5 -5.13 -0.54 -25.78
N SER A 6 -4.17 0.38 -25.92
CA SER A 6 -3.08 0.59 -24.99
C SER A 6 -2.59 2.03 -25.03
N VAL A 7 -2.02 2.50 -23.93
CA VAL A 7 -1.55 3.87 -23.76
C VAL A 7 -0.12 3.83 -23.23
N LYS A 8 0.82 4.40 -23.97
CA LYS A 8 2.20 4.54 -23.50
C LYS A 8 2.27 5.67 -22.47
N VAL A 9 2.91 5.40 -21.34
CA VAL A 9 3.11 6.35 -20.24
C VAL A 9 4.59 6.53 -19.96
N ALA A 10 4.95 7.68 -19.38
CA ALA A 10 6.32 8.05 -19.08
C ALA A 10 6.45 8.65 -17.67
N ALA A 11 7.42 8.17 -16.92
CA ALA A 11 7.89 8.78 -15.67
C ALA A 11 9.25 9.43 -15.92
N VAL A 12 9.34 10.74 -15.67
CA VAL A 12 10.56 11.51 -15.86
C VAL A 12 11.37 11.52 -14.57
N GLN A 13 12.67 11.25 -14.69
CA GLN A 13 13.64 11.39 -13.61
C GLN A 13 14.65 12.46 -13.99
N PHE A 14 14.77 13.50 -13.18
CA PHE A 14 15.86 14.46 -13.31
C PHE A 14 16.18 15.12 -11.96
N GLU A 15 17.37 15.72 -11.88
CA GLU A 15 17.78 16.50 -10.71
C GLU A 15 17.34 17.96 -10.87
N SER A 16 16.22 18.33 -10.26
CA SER A 16 15.78 19.73 -10.16
C SER A 16 16.75 20.54 -9.29
N ARG A 17 17.14 21.72 -9.77
CA ARG A 17 18.03 22.65 -9.06
C ARG A 17 17.24 23.61 -8.20
N LEU A 18 17.57 23.69 -6.91
CA LEU A 18 16.89 24.57 -5.97
C LEU A 18 17.00 26.04 -6.40
N GLY A 19 15.85 26.69 -6.59
CA GLY A 19 15.74 28.12 -6.94
C GLY A 19 16.04 28.49 -8.40
N ASP A 20 16.35 27.52 -9.27
CA ASP A 20 16.59 27.76 -10.70
C ASP A 20 15.34 27.47 -11.54
N LEU A 21 14.31 28.32 -11.37
CA LEU A 21 12.99 28.11 -11.97
C LEU A 21 13.04 27.97 -13.49
N GLU A 22 13.80 28.85 -14.16
CA GLU A 22 13.92 28.87 -15.61
C GLU A 22 14.75 27.69 -16.13
N GLY A 23 15.87 27.36 -15.48
CA GLY A 23 16.69 26.20 -15.85
C GLY A 23 15.94 24.88 -15.68
N ASN A 24 15.19 24.72 -14.59
CA ASN A 24 14.35 23.55 -14.36
C ASN A 24 13.25 23.42 -15.41
N ARG A 25 12.49 24.50 -15.67
CA ARG A 25 11.44 24.51 -16.70
C ARG A 25 11.98 24.17 -18.09
N HIS A 26 13.15 24.72 -18.44
CA HIS A 26 13.80 24.42 -19.71
C HIS A 26 14.14 22.93 -19.82
N ARG A 27 14.78 22.36 -18.79
CA ARG A 27 15.12 20.93 -18.77
C ARG A 27 13.88 20.03 -18.81
N MET A 28 12.83 20.41 -18.09
CA MET A 28 11.56 19.70 -18.09
C MET A 28 10.89 19.72 -19.46
N LEU A 29 10.95 20.84 -20.19
CA LEU A 29 10.41 20.93 -21.54
C LEU A 29 11.11 19.98 -22.51
N GLU A 30 12.45 19.95 -22.49
CA GLU A 30 13.22 19.00 -23.32
C GLU A 30 12.78 17.55 -23.08
N LEU A 31 12.68 17.16 -21.81
CA LEU A 31 12.25 15.81 -21.41
C LEU A 31 10.78 15.54 -21.74
N ALA A 32 9.91 16.56 -21.69
CA ALA A 32 8.52 16.45 -22.08
C ALA A 32 8.37 16.21 -23.59
N GLU A 33 9.10 16.97 -24.42
CA GLU A 33 9.10 16.81 -25.86
C GLU A 33 9.70 15.44 -26.25
N GLU A 34 10.83 15.04 -25.64
CA GLU A 34 11.43 13.72 -25.88
C GLU A 34 10.45 12.58 -25.56
N ALA A 35 9.80 12.62 -24.40
CA ALA A 35 8.81 11.61 -24.02
C ALA A 35 7.61 11.57 -24.97
N ALA A 36 7.12 12.74 -25.38
CA ALA A 36 5.97 12.87 -26.26
C ALA A 36 6.28 12.42 -27.70
N GLU A 37 7.47 12.73 -28.22
CA GLU A 37 7.99 12.23 -29.50
C GLU A 37 8.18 10.72 -29.49
N ASN A 38 8.53 10.16 -28.34
CA ASN A 38 8.57 8.71 -28.12
C ASN A 38 7.18 8.07 -28.00
N GLY A 39 6.10 8.84 -28.15
CA GLY A 39 4.72 8.40 -28.19
C GLY A 39 4.02 8.33 -26.84
N ALA A 40 4.62 8.82 -25.76
CA ALA A 40 3.97 8.85 -24.45
C ALA A 40 2.74 9.76 -24.48
N LYS A 41 1.63 9.29 -23.91
CA LYS A 41 0.37 10.01 -23.79
C LYS A 41 0.08 10.52 -22.39
N LEU A 42 0.75 9.97 -21.37
CA LEU A 42 0.83 10.53 -20.03
C LEU A 42 2.31 10.68 -19.66
N ILE A 43 2.72 11.88 -19.26
CA ILE A 43 4.10 12.19 -18.84
C ILE A 43 4.03 12.77 -17.43
N VAL A 44 4.71 12.13 -16.48
CA VAL A 44 4.71 12.53 -15.07
C VAL A 44 6.10 13.03 -14.69
N PHE A 45 6.15 14.20 -14.05
CA PHE A 45 7.37 14.81 -13.53
C PHE A 45 7.49 14.64 -12.00
N PRO A 46 8.71 14.78 -11.45
CA PRO A 46 8.92 14.77 -10.01
C PRO A 46 8.14 15.84 -9.25
N GLU A 47 8.02 15.62 -7.94
CA GLU A 47 7.44 16.59 -7.01
C GLU A 47 8.29 17.86 -6.97
N MET A 48 7.64 19.03 -7.03
CA MET A 48 8.33 20.34 -6.95
C MET A 48 9.45 20.49 -7.99
N ALA A 49 9.28 19.85 -9.15
CA ALA A 49 10.26 19.78 -10.24
C ALA A 49 10.67 21.16 -10.76
N THR A 50 9.80 22.16 -10.64
CA THR A 50 10.08 23.53 -11.11
C THR A 50 11.04 24.30 -10.21
N SER A 51 11.10 24.01 -8.91
CA SER A 51 11.74 24.88 -7.93
C SER A 51 12.85 24.22 -7.10
N GLY A 52 12.93 22.89 -7.07
CA GLY A 52 13.55 22.16 -5.96
C GLY A 52 12.61 22.09 -4.76
N TYR A 53 13.04 21.47 -3.66
CA TYR A 53 12.11 20.99 -2.62
C TYR A 53 12.35 21.55 -1.21
N ILE A 54 13.59 21.58 -0.76
CA ILE A 54 13.95 21.82 0.64
C ILE A 54 14.12 23.32 0.87
N PHE A 55 13.01 24.02 1.08
CA PHE A 55 13.02 25.42 1.52
C PHE A 55 13.00 25.53 3.06
N GLU A 56 13.64 26.55 3.61
CA GLU A 56 13.75 26.79 5.05
C GLU A 56 12.46 27.37 5.64
N ASN A 57 11.77 28.22 4.89
CA ASN A 57 10.59 28.94 5.35
C ASN A 57 9.77 29.51 4.18
N ARG A 58 8.62 30.11 4.51
CA ARG A 58 7.72 30.75 3.56
C ARG A 58 8.37 31.89 2.77
N GLN A 59 9.25 32.69 3.37
CA GLN A 59 9.91 33.82 2.71
C GLN A 59 10.85 33.34 1.60
N GLU A 60 11.56 32.24 1.83
CA GLU A 60 12.51 31.70 0.86
C GLU A 60 11.81 31.15 -0.39
N ILE A 61 10.67 30.47 -0.22
CA ILE A 61 9.95 29.89 -1.36
C ILE A 61 9.07 30.91 -2.12
N ALA A 62 8.72 32.03 -1.48
CA ALA A 62 7.79 33.03 -2.03
C ALA A 62 8.12 33.53 -3.46
N PRO A 63 9.39 33.64 -3.91
CA PRO A 63 9.69 34.01 -5.29
C PRO A 63 9.36 32.94 -6.34
N TYR A 64 9.12 31.69 -5.93
CA TYR A 64 8.97 30.53 -6.81
C TYR A 64 7.53 30.00 -6.87
N VAL A 65 6.65 30.44 -5.97
CA VAL A 65 5.23 30.05 -5.99
C VAL A 65 4.51 30.69 -7.19
N GLU A 66 3.57 29.96 -7.77
CA GLU A 66 2.72 30.47 -8.85
C GLU A 66 1.27 30.02 -8.70
N PRO A 67 0.30 30.78 -9.23
CA PRO A 67 -1.09 30.32 -9.27
C PRO A 67 -1.25 29.16 -10.24
N ILE A 68 -2.31 28.37 -10.06
CA ILE A 68 -2.74 27.34 -11.00
C ILE A 68 -4.16 27.68 -11.47
N PRO A 69 -4.40 27.99 -12.77
CA PRO A 69 -3.41 28.10 -13.85
C PRO A 69 -2.46 29.30 -13.68
N GLY A 70 -1.29 29.20 -14.32
CA GLY A 70 -0.21 30.19 -14.28
C GLY A 70 0.94 29.88 -15.26
N PRO A 71 2.10 30.56 -15.14
CA PRO A 71 3.19 30.53 -16.13
C PRO A 71 3.69 29.13 -16.50
N THR A 72 3.95 28.24 -15.53
CA THR A 72 4.34 26.86 -15.85
C THR A 72 3.23 26.14 -16.61
N THR A 73 1.97 26.24 -16.17
CA THR A 73 0.89 25.50 -16.85
C THR A 73 0.67 25.97 -18.29
N GLU A 74 0.81 27.26 -18.56
CA GLU A 74 0.72 27.81 -19.92
C GLU A 74 1.87 27.30 -20.80
N LEU A 75 3.09 27.28 -20.25
CA LEU A 75 4.27 26.78 -20.94
C LEU A 75 4.10 25.32 -21.36
N PHE A 76 3.71 24.44 -20.44
CA PHE A 76 3.57 23.00 -20.71
C PHE A 76 2.30 22.64 -21.47
N GLN A 77 1.28 23.51 -21.49
CA GLN A 77 0.12 23.35 -22.38
C GLN A 77 0.54 23.36 -23.86
N THR A 78 1.60 24.09 -24.22
CA THR A 78 2.10 24.10 -25.60
C THR A 78 2.54 22.71 -26.06
N VAL A 79 3.24 21.97 -25.20
CA VAL A 79 3.64 20.57 -25.43
C VAL A 79 2.40 19.65 -25.45
N ALA A 80 1.52 19.78 -24.45
CA ALA A 80 0.29 18.98 -24.35
C ALA A 80 -0.55 19.06 -25.64
N LYS A 81 -0.71 20.27 -26.17
CA LYS A 81 -1.45 20.57 -27.40
C LYS A 81 -0.71 20.04 -28.64
N LYS A 82 0.60 20.29 -28.77
CA LYS A 82 1.42 19.88 -29.91
C LYS A 82 1.40 18.36 -30.11
N TYR A 83 1.53 17.59 -29.03
CA TYR A 83 1.65 16.13 -29.10
C TYR A 83 0.36 15.37 -28.74
N SER A 84 -0.71 16.10 -28.41
CA SER A 84 -1.98 15.51 -27.94
C SER A 84 -1.75 14.51 -26.79
N CYS A 85 -1.06 14.96 -25.75
CA CYS A 85 -0.71 14.20 -24.55
C CYS A 85 -1.14 14.94 -23.27
N TYR A 86 -1.00 14.25 -22.14
CA TYR A 86 -1.28 14.76 -20.81
C TYR A 86 0.02 14.83 -20.01
N LEU A 87 0.19 15.91 -19.24
CA LEU A 87 1.35 16.11 -18.38
C LEU A 87 0.92 16.31 -16.93
N VAL A 88 1.66 15.70 -16.01
CA VAL A 88 1.51 15.93 -14.57
C VAL A 88 2.78 16.58 -14.04
N ILE A 89 2.63 17.78 -13.49
CA ILE A 89 3.76 18.61 -13.03
C ILE A 89 3.59 18.95 -11.56
N GLY A 90 4.62 18.67 -10.75
CA GLY A 90 4.71 19.12 -9.37
C GLY A 90 5.33 20.52 -9.24
N LEU A 91 4.68 21.42 -8.51
CA LEU A 91 5.12 22.82 -8.35
C LEU A 91 4.61 23.45 -7.03
N PRO A 92 5.30 24.49 -6.51
CA PRO A 92 4.81 25.29 -5.39
C PRO A 92 3.67 26.20 -5.85
N GLU A 93 2.48 25.97 -5.32
CA GLU A 93 1.29 26.74 -5.66
C GLU A 93 1.08 27.89 -4.67
N VAL A 94 0.64 29.05 -5.16
CA VAL A 94 -0.05 30.07 -4.34
C VAL A 94 -1.53 30.16 -4.72
N ASP A 95 -2.40 30.03 -3.72
CA ASP A 95 -3.83 30.24 -3.90
C ASP A 95 -4.13 31.72 -4.12
N SER A 96 -4.71 32.07 -5.27
CA SER A 96 -4.92 33.47 -5.67
C SER A 96 -5.91 34.24 -4.80
N PHE A 97 -6.71 33.56 -3.97
CA PHE A 97 -7.71 34.19 -3.10
C PHE A 97 -7.23 34.31 -1.65
N THR A 98 -6.56 33.28 -1.15
CA THR A 98 -6.15 33.17 0.26
C THR A 98 -4.67 33.47 0.49
N GLU A 99 -3.87 33.53 -0.58
CA GLU A 99 -2.41 33.66 -0.56
C GLU A 99 -1.68 32.54 0.20
N ILE A 100 -2.38 31.43 0.46
CA ILE A 100 -1.83 30.23 1.11
C ILE A 100 -0.99 29.47 0.08
N PHE A 101 0.15 28.94 0.54
CA PHE A 101 1.04 28.14 -0.29
C PHE A 101 0.76 26.65 -0.12
N TYR A 102 0.86 25.90 -1.21
CA TYR A 102 0.63 24.46 -1.25
C TYR A 102 1.71 23.75 -2.07
N ASN A 103 2.03 22.52 -1.70
CA ASN A 103 2.75 21.59 -2.57
C ASN A 103 1.71 20.90 -3.46
N SER A 104 1.75 21.18 -4.77
CA SER A 104 0.68 20.79 -5.68
C SER A 104 1.20 20.05 -6.91
N ALA A 105 0.34 19.18 -7.44
CA ALA A 105 0.49 18.58 -8.75
C ALA A 105 -0.66 19.06 -9.65
N VAL A 106 -0.35 19.38 -10.91
CA VAL A 106 -1.34 19.82 -11.90
C VAL A 106 -1.38 18.86 -13.08
N LEU A 107 -2.59 18.50 -13.52
CA LEU A 107 -2.85 17.72 -14.72
C LEU A 107 -3.19 18.68 -15.87
N ILE A 108 -2.36 18.67 -16.90
CA ILE A 108 -2.49 19.50 -18.11
C ILE A 108 -2.82 18.58 -19.28
N GLY A 109 -3.85 18.91 -20.04
CA GLY A 109 -4.22 18.21 -21.27
C GLY A 109 -4.10 19.09 -22.52
N PRO A 110 -4.42 18.54 -23.69
CA PRO A 110 -4.33 19.26 -24.97
C PRO A 110 -5.19 20.53 -25.04
N GLU A 111 -6.30 20.53 -24.32
CA GLU A 111 -7.25 21.64 -24.26
C GLU A 111 -6.96 22.65 -23.11
N GLY A 112 -6.02 22.35 -22.21
CA GLY A 112 -5.66 23.21 -21.08
C GLY A 112 -5.51 22.46 -19.75
N VAL A 113 -5.50 23.21 -18.65
CA VAL A 113 -5.47 22.64 -17.29
C VAL A 113 -6.79 21.89 -17.02
N ILE A 114 -6.68 20.62 -16.64
CA ILE A 114 -7.82 19.77 -16.30
C ILE A 114 -8.15 19.88 -14.82
N GLY A 115 -7.12 19.97 -13.99
CA GLY A 115 -7.26 20.17 -12.56
C GLY A 115 -5.95 20.03 -11.81
N ARG A 116 -6.01 20.19 -10.50
CA ARG A 116 -4.87 20.12 -9.59
C ARG A 116 -5.17 19.22 -8.40
N TYR A 117 -4.12 18.86 -7.69
CA TYR A 117 -4.17 18.17 -6.42
C TYR A 117 -3.15 18.81 -5.48
N ARG A 118 -3.59 19.16 -4.27
CA ARG A 118 -2.75 19.67 -3.19
C ARG A 118 -2.39 18.52 -2.25
N LYS A 119 -1.10 18.33 -1.97
CA LYS A 119 -0.57 17.25 -1.13
C LYS A 119 -1.27 17.21 0.22
N THR A 120 -1.88 16.06 0.56
CA THR A 120 -2.64 15.92 1.81
C THR A 120 -1.78 15.50 2.98
N HIS A 121 -0.79 14.63 2.76
CA HIS A 121 0.15 14.19 3.79
C HIS A 121 1.51 14.88 3.60
N LEU A 122 1.79 15.85 4.46
CA LEU A 122 3.05 16.60 4.41
C LEU A 122 4.23 15.78 4.93
N PHE A 123 5.37 15.87 4.25
CA PHE A 123 6.67 15.37 4.72
C PHE A 123 7.39 16.47 5.50
N ALA A 124 8.43 16.14 6.26
CA ALA A 124 9.12 17.05 7.18
C ALA A 124 9.60 18.40 6.60
N ALA A 125 9.77 18.50 5.27
CA ALA A 125 10.14 19.75 4.59
C ALA A 125 8.93 20.66 4.30
N ASP A 126 7.73 20.12 4.07
CA ASP A 126 6.58 20.90 3.60
C ASP A 126 6.00 21.87 4.66
N PRO A 127 5.81 21.50 5.95
CA PRO A 127 5.16 22.37 6.96
C PRO A 127 5.91 23.67 7.25
N ARG A 128 7.14 23.82 6.76
CA ARG A 128 7.93 25.06 6.88
C ARG A 128 7.35 26.20 6.03
N TRP A 129 6.61 25.87 4.97
CA TRP A 129 6.13 26.84 4.00
C TRP A 129 4.74 26.54 3.41
N ALA A 130 4.30 25.27 3.37
CA ALA A 130 3.03 24.84 2.80
C ALA A 130 1.98 24.46 3.86
N ARG A 131 0.71 24.51 3.45
CA ARG A 131 -0.43 23.92 4.17
C ARG A 131 -0.85 22.58 3.56
N GLU A 132 -1.55 21.77 4.35
CA GLU A 132 -2.17 20.53 3.91
C GLU A 132 -3.23 20.79 2.84
N GLY A 133 -3.31 19.90 1.86
CA GLY A 133 -4.34 19.94 0.82
C GLY A 133 -5.75 19.82 1.36
N ASN A 134 -6.68 20.55 0.73
CA ASN A 134 -8.05 20.73 1.19
C ASN A 134 -9.12 20.33 0.17
N GLU A 135 -8.74 19.65 -0.91
CA GLU A 135 -9.64 19.31 -2.03
C GLU A 135 -9.97 17.80 -2.08
N GLY A 136 -9.54 17.04 -1.06
CA GLY A 136 -9.64 15.58 -1.03
C GLY A 136 -8.77 14.93 -2.12
N ILE A 137 -9.19 13.74 -2.60
CA ILE A 137 -8.50 13.03 -3.69
C ILE A 137 -9.35 13.12 -4.97
N PRO A 138 -9.11 14.08 -5.88
CA PRO A 138 -9.85 14.21 -7.13
C PRO A 138 -9.42 13.14 -8.15
N VAL A 139 -10.35 12.77 -9.04
CA VAL A 139 -10.12 11.89 -10.18
C VAL A 139 -10.57 12.62 -11.44
N PHE A 140 -9.70 12.67 -12.44
CA PHE A 140 -9.91 13.43 -13.66
C PHE A 140 -10.14 12.48 -14.83
N SER A 141 -11.31 12.58 -15.47
CA SER A 141 -11.61 11.80 -16.66
C SER A 141 -10.93 12.40 -17.89
N THR A 142 -10.18 11.57 -18.61
CA THR A 142 -9.46 11.96 -19.82
C THR A 142 -9.75 10.99 -20.97
N LYS A 143 -9.26 11.29 -22.18
CA LYS A 143 -9.35 10.36 -23.33
C LYS A 143 -8.53 9.08 -23.13
N ILE A 144 -7.58 9.07 -22.19
CA ILE A 144 -6.67 7.95 -21.94
C ILE A 144 -6.98 7.17 -20.67
N GLY A 145 -8.08 7.49 -19.97
CA GLY A 145 -8.45 6.86 -18.69
C GLY A 145 -8.71 7.88 -17.59
N ASN A 146 -9.11 7.40 -16.42
CA ASN A 146 -9.30 8.23 -15.23
C ASN A 146 -7.97 8.34 -14.47
N ILE A 147 -7.49 9.57 -14.27
CA ILE A 147 -6.19 9.84 -13.66
C ILE A 147 -6.42 10.49 -12.29
N ALA A 148 -5.78 9.96 -11.26
CA ALA A 148 -5.61 10.65 -9.99
C ALA A 148 -4.14 11.03 -9.80
N MET A 149 -3.90 12.07 -9.01
CA MET A 149 -2.56 12.50 -8.63
C MET A 149 -2.39 12.28 -7.13
N LEU A 150 -1.26 11.70 -6.74
CA LEU A 150 -0.82 11.57 -5.34
C LEU A 150 0.63 12.01 -5.26
N ILE A 151 1.05 12.62 -4.16
CA ILE A 151 2.37 13.23 -4.06
C ILE A 151 3.16 12.61 -2.91
N CYS A 152 4.28 11.96 -3.25
CA CYS A 152 5.29 11.49 -2.30
C CYS A 152 4.67 10.82 -1.06
N MET A 153 4.75 11.48 0.10
CA MET A 153 4.28 10.97 1.40
C MET A 153 2.84 10.44 1.42
N ASP A 154 1.98 10.86 0.49
CA ASP A 154 0.65 10.26 0.32
C ASP A 154 0.69 8.73 0.14
N ALA A 155 1.74 8.17 -0.47
CA ALA A 155 1.86 6.72 -0.70
C ALA A 155 2.13 5.93 0.59
N MET A 156 2.64 6.57 1.64
CA MET A 156 2.87 5.91 2.93
C MET A 156 1.56 5.51 3.60
N TYR A 157 0.48 6.21 3.28
CA TYR A 157 -0.89 5.93 3.73
C TYR A 157 -1.61 5.12 2.66
N PHE A 158 -2.46 4.17 3.06
CA PHE A 158 -3.19 3.34 2.10
C PHE A 158 -4.46 4.03 1.61
N GLU A 159 -4.99 4.94 2.44
CA GLU A 159 -6.25 5.64 2.22
C GLU A 159 -6.27 6.48 0.94
N PRO A 160 -5.24 7.27 0.58
CA PRO A 160 -5.29 8.10 -0.63
C PRO A 160 -5.45 7.27 -1.92
N ALA A 161 -4.68 6.18 -2.05
CA ALA A 161 -4.77 5.27 -3.20
C ALA A 161 -6.12 4.53 -3.22
N ARG A 162 -6.62 4.09 -2.05
CA ARG A 162 -7.95 3.49 -1.92
C ARG A 162 -9.06 4.44 -2.35
N ILE A 163 -9.03 5.69 -1.91
CA ILE A 163 -10.04 6.70 -2.27
C ILE A 163 -10.01 6.97 -3.77
N ALA A 164 -8.82 7.08 -4.37
CA ALA A 164 -8.68 7.23 -5.82
C ALA A 164 -9.30 6.05 -6.58
N ALA A 165 -9.02 4.81 -6.16
CA ALA A 165 -9.60 3.60 -6.76
C ALA A 165 -11.14 3.59 -6.65
N LEU A 166 -11.69 3.89 -5.47
CA LEU A 166 -13.14 3.96 -5.23
C LEU A 166 -13.82 5.06 -6.06
N LYS A 167 -13.12 6.16 -6.34
CA LYS A 167 -13.59 7.21 -7.25
C LYS A 167 -13.38 6.88 -8.73
N GLY A 168 -12.90 5.69 -9.05
CA GLY A 168 -12.81 5.17 -10.41
C GLY A 168 -11.51 5.49 -11.12
N ALA A 169 -10.45 5.93 -10.43
CA ALA A 169 -9.13 6.11 -11.03
C ALA A 169 -8.64 4.80 -11.65
N ASP A 170 -7.92 4.91 -12.77
CA ASP A 170 -7.25 3.81 -13.45
C ASP A 170 -5.72 3.93 -13.32
N ILE A 171 -5.23 5.17 -13.28
CA ILE A 171 -3.81 5.51 -13.19
C ILE A 171 -3.61 6.47 -12.01
N ILE A 172 -2.59 6.20 -11.20
CA ILE A 172 -1.98 7.18 -10.30
C ILE A 172 -0.77 7.78 -11.00
N ALA A 173 -0.83 9.08 -11.28
CA ALA A 173 0.35 9.86 -11.57
C ALA A 173 1.00 10.29 -10.25
N PHE A 174 2.25 9.90 -10.03
CA PHE A 174 2.91 10.02 -8.74
C PHE A 174 4.21 10.83 -8.82
N PRO A 175 4.13 12.17 -8.73
CA PRO A 175 5.28 13.03 -8.48
C PRO A 175 5.85 12.77 -7.09
N THR A 176 7.17 12.58 -6.98
CA THR A 176 7.78 12.32 -5.68
C THR A 176 9.21 12.85 -5.55
N ASN A 177 9.58 13.23 -4.32
CA ASN A 177 10.94 13.45 -3.85
C ASN A 177 11.29 12.42 -2.75
N TRP A 178 11.51 11.17 -3.17
CA TRP A 178 11.63 10.01 -2.30
C TRP A 178 13.04 9.85 -1.73
N VAL A 179 13.13 9.54 -0.43
CA VAL A 179 14.37 9.44 0.35
C VAL A 179 14.47 8.11 1.10
N GLY A 180 15.69 7.79 1.56
CA GLY A 180 16.01 6.59 2.35
C GLY A 180 16.41 5.40 1.47
N GLU A 181 17.66 4.95 1.59
CA GLU A 181 18.23 3.90 0.73
C GLU A 181 17.45 2.57 0.81
N SER A 182 16.90 2.20 1.98
CA SER A 182 16.08 1.00 2.13
C SER A 182 14.72 1.09 1.43
N ASN A 183 14.33 2.27 0.94
CA ASN A 183 13.03 2.51 0.32
C ASN A 183 13.03 2.36 -1.21
N ASN A 184 14.18 2.06 -1.86
CA ASN A 184 14.34 1.90 -3.32
C ASN A 184 15.46 0.88 -3.66
N PRO A 185 15.48 0.23 -4.86
CA PRO A 185 14.74 0.59 -6.09
C PRO A 185 13.90 -0.52 -6.79
N PRO A 186 12.77 -0.18 -7.45
CA PRO A 186 11.86 0.91 -7.07
C PRO A 186 11.14 0.58 -5.76
N SER A 187 10.39 1.53 -5.20
CA SER A 187 9.83 1.37 -3.86
C SER A 187 8.79 0.28 -3.81
N LYS A 188 8.97 -0.70 -2.91
CA LYS A 188 7.96 -1.74 -2.63
C LYS A 188 6.63 -1.14 -2.19
N THR A 189 6.64 0.04 -1.55
CA THR A 189 5.41 0.75 -1.16
C THR A 189 4.56 1.11 -2.38
N TRP A 190 5.17 1.57 -3.48
CA TRP A 190 4.42 1.93 -4.68
C TRP A 190 3.83 0.70 -5.37
N SER A 191 4.59 -0.40 -5.45
CA SER A 191 4.08 -1.70 -5.92
C SER A 191 2.92 -2.20 -5.07
N LEU A 192 3.01 -2.05 -3.75
CA LEU A 192 1.93 -2.43 -2.84
C LEU A 192 0.67 -1.60 -3.08
N ARG A 193 0.80 -0.27 -3.20
CA ARG A 193 -0.35 0.63 -3.46
C ARG A 193 -1.00 0.38 -4.82
N ALA A 194 -0.22 0.05 -5.84
CA ALA A 194 -0.72 -0.36 -7.14
C ALA A 194 -1.53 -1.67 -7.04
N MET A 195 -0.92 -2.69 -6.44
CA MET A 195 -1.51 -4.02 -6.27
C MET A 195 -2.79 -4.05 -5.44
N GLU A 196 -2.78 -3.44 -4.24
CA GLU A 196 -3.91 -3.49 -3.31
C GLU A 196 -5.18 -2.79 -3.87
N ASN A 197 -5.03 -2.01 -4.95
CA ASN A 197 -6.08 -1.21 -5.58
C ASN A 197 -6.35 -1.60 -7.05
N GLY A 198 -5.52 -2.45 -7.66
CA GLY A 198 -5.60 -2.74 -9.09
C GLY A 198 -5.36 -1.51 -9.97
N LEU A 199 -4.44 -0.63 -9.57
CA LEU A 199 -4.14 0.64 -10.26
C LEU A 199 -2.81 0.57 -11.00
N TYR A 200 -2.71 1.23 -12.14
CA TYR A 200 -1.42 1.55 -12.73
C TYR A 200 -0.77 2.71 -11.97
N TRP A 201 0.55 2.67 -11.80
CA TRP A 201 1.28 3.67 -11.03
C TRP A 201 2.48 4.17 -11.82
N VAL A 202 2.49 5.47 -12.13
CA VAL A 202 3.55 6.14 -12.89
C VAL A 202 4.31 7.05 -11.90
N ALA A 203 5.40 6.51 -11.34
CA ALA A 203 6.19 7.16 -10.30
C ALA A 203 7.38 7.91 -10.90
N ALA A 204 7.33 9.24 -10.85
CA ALA A 204 8.41 10.13 -11.26
C ALA A 204 9.11 10.65 -10.01
N ASN A 205 10.33 10.16 -9.77
CA ASN A 205 11.15 10.58 -8.65
C ASN A 205 12.32 11.44 -9.13
N ARG A 206 12.73 12.41 -8.32
CA ARG A 206 14.03 13.05 -8.51
C ARG A 206 15.17 12.14 -8.03
N TRP A 207 16.36 12.44 -8.49
CA TRP A 207 17.61 11.90 -7.96
C TRP A 207 18.55 13.04 -7.55
N GLY A 208 19.72 12.70 -7.03
CA GLY A 208 20.73 13.69 -6.65
C GLY A 208 20.58 14.19 -5.21
N GLN A 209 21.20 15.33 -4.92
CA GLN A 209 21.29 15.87 -3.56
C GLN A 209 20.77 17.30 -3.48
N GLU A 210 20.11 17.61 -2.37
CA GLU A 210 19.73 18.97 -2.04
C GLU A 210 19.86 19.18 -0.54
N ARG A 211 20.62 20.19 -0.11
CA ARG A 211 20.75 20.58 1.30
C ARG A 211 20.99 19.40 2.26
N GLY A 212 21.84 18.46 1.86
CA GLY A 212 22.21 17.28 2.64
C GLY A 212 21.23 16.11 2.60
N ALA A 213 20.07 16.25 1.93
CA ALA A 213 19.19 15.13 1.65
C ALA A 213 19.61 14.44 0.35
N GLN A 214 19.70 13.10 0.39
CA GLN A 214 19.93 12.25 -0.79
C GLN A 214 18.60 11.71 -1.29
N PHE A 215 18.23 12.08 -2.52
CA PHE A 215 17.07 11.51 -3.20
C PHE A 215 17.48 10.25 -3.94
N THR A 216 16.58 9.28 -3.89
CA THR A 216 16.90 7.89 -4.24
C THR A 216 16.76 7.56 -5.72
N GLY A 217 16.15 8.43 -6.54
CA GLY A 217 15.75 8.07 -7.89
C GLY A 217 14.80 6.88 -7.88
N GLY A 218 14.99 5.89 -8.74
CA GLY A 218 14.12 4.72 -8.80
C GLY A 218 12.77 5.01 -9.44
N SER A 219 12.66 6.04 -10.29
CA SER A 219 11.43 6.29 -11.08
C SER A 219 10.99 5.02 -11.79
N ALA A 220 9.69 4.78 -11.88
CA ALA A 220 9.16 3.49 -12.34
C ALA A 220 7.76 3.60 -12.95
N VAL A 221 7.45 2.66 -13.84
CA VAL A 221 6.07 2.35 -14.25
C VAL A 221 5.70 0.99 -13.69
N ILE A 222 4.61 0.94 -12.94
CA ILE A 222 4.17 -0.25 -12.20
C ILE A 222 2.75 -0.59 -12.64
N GLY A 223 2.53 -1.86 -12.93
CA GLY A 223 1.22 -2.37 -13.30
C GLY A 223 0.33 -2.73 -12.10
N PRO A 224 -0.93 -3.12 -12.36
CA PRO A 224 -1.95 -3.28 -11.33
C PRO A 224 -1.78 -4.55 -10.47
N THR A 225 -0.79 -5.40 -10.75
CA THR A 225 -0.37 -6.49 -9.83
C THR A 225 0.87 -6.11 -9.02
N GLY A 226 1.30 -4.85 -9.08
CA GLY A 226 2.53 -4.37 -8.43
C GLY A 226 3.80 -4.76 -9.20
N GLU A 227 3.66 -5.34 -10.39
CA GLU A 227 4.75 -5.68 -11.29
C GLU A 227 5.42 -4.41 -11.82
N VAL A 228 6.74 -4.33 -11.68
CA VAL A 228 7.53 -3.23 -12.22
C VAL A 228 7.77 -3.52 -13.70
N GLN A 229 7.25 -2.67 -14.58
CA GLN A 229 7.46 -2.81 -16.03
C GLN A 229 8.86 -2.36 -16.44
N ASP A 230 9.25 -1.18 -15.94
CA ASP A 230 10.57 -0.59 -16.15
C ASP A 230 10.86 0.40 -15.00
N TRP A 231 12.13 0.66 -14.74
CA TRP A 231 12.56 1.59 -13.71
C TRP A 231 13.99 2.10 -13.95
N LYS A 232 14.32 3.24 -13.32
CA LYS A 232 15.64 3.86 -13.44
C LYS A 232 16.20 4.22 -12.08
N LEU A 233 17.37 3.68 -11.75
CA LEU A 233 18.02 3.94 -10.46
C LEU A 233 18.42 5.40 -10.29
N SER A 234 19.28 5.91 -11.17
CA SER A 234 19.93 7.22 -11.04
C SER A 234 20.17 7.87 -12.41
N GLY A 235 20.62 9.12 -12.39
CA GLY A 235 20.81 9.92 -13.59
C GLY A 235 19.50 10.49 -14.13
N ASP A 236 19.63 11.50 -14.98
CA ASP A 236 18.51 12.01 -15.76
C ASP A 236 18.05 10.97 -16.80
N GLY A 237 16.74 10.93 -17.05
CA GLY A 237 16.16 10.12 -18.12
C GLY A 237 14.65 9.88 -17.95
N ILE A 238 14.12 9.05 -18.82
CA ILE A 238 12.68 8.77 -18.91
C ILE A 238 12.47 7.26 -18.81
N VAL A 239 11.55 6.83 -17.97
CA VAL A 239 11.09 5.45 -17.86
C VAL A 239 9.76 5.32 -18.57
N TYR A 240 9.64 4.35 -19.47
CA TYR A 240 8.44 4.13 -20.25
C TYR A 240 7.71 2.87 -19.81
N GLY A 241 6.40 2.86 -19.97
CA GLY A 241 5.60 1.66 -19.82
C GLY A 241 4.26 1.77 -20.54
N VAL A 242 3.40 0.78 -20.32
CA VAL A 242 2.12 0.66 -21.01
C VAL A 242 1.00 0.50 -19.99
N TYR A 243 0.03 1.40 -20.08
CA TYR A 243 -1.29 1.28 -19.46
C TYR A 243 -2.23 0.53 -20.42
N GLN A 244 -2.90 -0.51 -19.93
CA GLN A 244 -3.95 -1.21 -20.66
C GLN A 244 -5.31 -0.83 -20.06
N PRO A 245 -6.16 -0.11 -20.81
CA PRO A 245 -7.51 0.18 -20.36
C PRO A 245 -8.34 -1.11 -20.19
N HIS A 246 -9.39 -1.03 -19.36
CA HIS A 246 -10.39 -2.10 -19.17
C HIS A 246 -9.91 -3.37 -18.42
N ASP A 247 -8.91 -3.23 -17.55
CA ASP A 247 -8.58 -4.27 -16.58
C ASP A 247 -9.67 -4.39 -15.49
N ASP A 248 -10.29 -5.57 -15.38
CA ASP A 248 -11.35 -5.85 -14.40
C ASP A 248 -10.80 -6.15 -12.99
N ARG A 249 -9.47 -6.26 -12.82
CA ARG A 249 -8.82 -6.54 -11.53
C ARG A 249 -9.23 -5.57 -10.45
N LYS A 250 -9.24 -4.26 -10.74
CA LYS A 250 -9.70 -3.23 -9.81
C LYS A 250 -11.10 -3.54 -9.29
N GLN A 251 -12.03 -3.87 -10.19
CA GLN A 251 -13.40 -4.20 -9.82
C GLN A 251 -13.45 -5.44 -8.92
N ARG A 252 -12.74 -6.51 -9.28
CA ARG A 252 -12.66 -7.74 -8.48
C ARG A 252 -12.08 -7.50 -7.08
N ILE A 253 -11.03 -6.69 -6.96
CA ILE A 253 -10.41 -6.32 -5.68
C ILE A 253 -11.36 -5.46 -4.83
N LEU A 254 -12.13 -4.57 -5.45
CA LEU A 254 -13.11 -3.76 -4.72
C LEU A 254 -14.31 -4.60 -4.26
N GLU A 255 -14.73 -5.59 -5.04
CA GLU A 255 -15.85 -6.50 -4.71
C GLU A 255 -15.50 -7.55 -3.65
N SER A 256 -14.22 -7.92 -3.49
CA SER A 256 -13.77 -8.84 -2.44
C SER A 256 -13.78 -8.21 -1.04
N ARG A 257 -13.75 -6.88 -0.97
CA ARG A 257 -13.73 -6.11 0.27
C ARG A 257 -15.05 -6.20 1.04
N GLN A 258 -14.98 -6.00 2.35
CA GLN A 258 -16.16 -5.90 3.22
C GLN A 258 -16.22 -4.51 3.87
N PRO A 259 -16.67 -3.45 3.15
CA PRO A 259 -16.74 -2.10 3.70
C PRO A 259 -17.51 -1.98 5.02
N LYS A 260 -18.51 -2.84 5.24
CA LYS A 260 -19.27 -2.89 6.50
C LYS A 260 -18.39 -3.24 7.70
N ALA A 261 -17.34 -4.04 7.51
CA ALA A 261 -16.40 -4.40 8.57
C ALA A 261 -15.47 -3.25 8.96
N TYR A 262 -15.40 -2.18 8.16
CA TYR A 262 -14.49 -1.05 8.39
C TYR A 262 -15.15 0.15 9.08
N GLN A 263 -16.40 0.03 9.55
CA GLN A 263 -17.13 1.15 10.16
C GLN A 263 -16.37 1.80 11.30
N ASP A 264 -15.65 1.02 12.10
CA ASP A 264 -14.81 1.54 13.18
C ASP A 264 -13.77 2.53 12.66
N LEU A 265 -13.17 2.31 11.48
CA LEU A 265 -12.21 3.24 10.86
C LEU A 265 -12.83 4.61 10.62
N LEU A 266 -14.09 4.65 10.20
CA LEU A 266 -14.81 5.86 9.85
C LEU A 266 -15.33 6.61 11.09
N LEU A 267 -15.75 5.89 12.13
CA LEU A 267 -16.35 6.47 13.34
C LEU A 267 -15.33 6.98 14.36
N HIS A 268 -14.10 6.44 14.35
CA HIS A 268 -13.08 6.76 15.35
C HIS A 268 -11.74 7.14 14.70
N PRO A 269 -11.55 8.33 14.13
CA PRO A 269 -10.38 8.64 13.29
C PRO A 269 -9.03 8.56 14.03
N TYR A 270 -9.03 8.65 15.36
CA TYR A 270 -7.81 8.61 16.17
C TYR A 270 -7.51 7.20 16.71
N LEU A 271 -6.22 6.83 16.72
CA LEU A 271 -5.74 5.59 17.37
C LEU A 271 -5.77 5.70 18.90
N TRP A 272 -5.72 6.93 19.44
CA TRP A 272 -5.82 7.17 20.87
C TRP A 272 -7.23 7.61 21.22
N MET A 273 -7.77 7.12 22.34
CA MET A 273 -8.91 7.75 22.99
C MET A 273 -8.36 8.84 23.91
N GLU A 274 -8.75 10.09 23.67
CA GLU A 274 -8.33 11.22 24.49
C GLU A 274 -8.69 10.96 25.97
N GLY A 275 -7.71 11.06 26.87
CA GLY A 275 -7.87 10.76 28.30
C GLY A 275 -7.82 9.28 28.71
N ALA A 276 -7.80 8.33 27.77
CA ALA A 276 -7.62 6.91 28.10
C ALA A 276 -6.13 6.53 28.04
N THR A 277 -5.40 6.78 29.12
CA THR A 277 -4.12 6.08 29.33
C THR A 277 -4.46 4.63 29.64
N ARG A 278 -4.42 3.74 28.64
CA ARG A 278 -4.44 2.30 28.94
C ARG A 278 -3.20 2.01 29.78
N PRO A 279 -3.34 1.43 30.98
CA PRO A 279 -2.16 0.99 31.72
C PRO A 279 -1.38 0.05 30.81
N LEU A 280 -0.08 0.30 30.65
CA LEU A 280 0.80 -0.67 30.00
C LEU A 280 0.66 -1.97 30.80
N LEU A 281 0.19 -3.03 30.16
CA LEU A 281 0.22 -4.36 30.77
C LEU A 281 1.67 -4.62 31.22
N PRO A 282 1.88 -5.35 32.34
CA PRO A 282 3.21 -5.74 32.74
C PRO A 282 3.92 -6.37 31.55
N GLN A 283 5.06 -5.80 31.13
CA GLN A 283 5.83 -6.33 30.02
C GLN A 283 6.48 -7.64 30.46
N VAL A 284 5.76 -8.74 30.26
CA VAL A 284 6.32 -10.07 30.39
C VAL A 284 6.97 -10.41 29.05
N SER A 285 8.26 -10.71 29.07
CA SER A 285 8.93 -11.18 27.85
C SER A 285 8.29 -12.48 27.38
N PHE A 286 7.88 -12.48 26.12
CA PHE A 286 7.39 -13.66 25.40
C PHE A 286 8.17 -13.78 24.09
N GLU A 287 8.33 -15.01 23.64
CA GLU A 287 9.00 -15.29 22.37
C GLU A 287 7.94 -15.51 21.30
N VAL A 288 8.10 -14.87 20.14
CA VAL A 288 7.26 -15.12 18.97
C VAL A 288 8.07 -15.93 17.99
N CYS A 289 7.52 -17.07 17.56
CA CYS A 289 8.13 -17.88 16.54
C CYS A 289 7.16 -18.08 15.38
N VAL A 290 7.62 -17.75 14.17
CA VAL A 290 6.89 -18.01 12.94
C VAL A 290 7.47 -19.28 12.33
N ALA A 291 6.68 -20.35 12.28
CA ALA A 291 7.13 -21.63 11.76
C ALA A 291 6.95 -21.68 10.24
N GLN A 292 8.03 -22.00 9.52
CA GLN A 292 7.98 -22.30 8.09
C GLN A 292 7.94 -23.82 7.92
N LEU A 293 6.76 -24.35 7.68
CA LEU A 293 6.50 -25.79 7.52
C LEU A 293 5.77 -26.05 6.20
N SER A 294 6.01 -27.22 5.60
CA SER A 294 5.16 -27.70 4.51
C SER A 294 3.74 -27.87 5.03
N ASN A 295 2.77 -27.25 4.37
CA ASN A 295 1.36 -27.40 4.66
C ASN A 295 0.67 -28.49 3.82
N HIS A 296 1.42 -29.16 2.93
CA HIS A 296 0.96 -30.30 2.14
C HIS A 296 1.13 -31.63 2.88
N GLY A 297 0.26 -32.59 2.57
CA GLY A 297 0.28 -33.96 3.12
C GLY A 297 -0.98 -34.29 3.91
N THR A 298 -0.95 -35.37 4.68
CA THR A 298 -2.05 -35.73 5.60
C THR A 298 -1.96 -34.89 6.89
N LEU A 299 -3.09 -34.77 7.61
CA LEU A 299 -3.09 -34.10 8.92
C LEU A 299 -2.06 -34.73 9.89
N GLU A 300 -1.95 -36.06 9.90
CA GLU A 300 -0.99 -36.78 10.76
C GLU A 300 0.46 -36.39 10.45
N GLN A 301 0.82 -36.30 9.17
CA GLN A 301 2.14 -35.84 8.73
C GLN A 301 2.39 -34.39 9.17
N TRP A 302 1.40 -33.52 8.98
CA TRP A 302 1.52 -32.12 9.38
C TRP A 302 1.68 -31.97 10.90
N LEU A 303 0.89 -32.67 11.70
CA LEU A 303 1.01 -32.69 13.17
C LEU A 303 2.37 -33.27 13.64
N SER A 304 2.88 -34.29 12.93
CA SER A 304 4.23 -34.82 13.19
C SER A 304 5.30 -33.76 12.93
N ASN A 305 5.23 -33.06 11.78
CA ASN A 305 6.16 -32.00 11.43
C ASN A 305 6.14 -30.86 12.46
N VAL A 306 4.96 -30.45 12.92
CA VAL A 306 4.81 -29.44 13.98
C VAL A 306 5.45 -29.92 15.28
N SER A 307 5.19 -31.17 15.67
CA SER A 307 5.75 -31.76 16.89
C SER A 307 7.28 -31.87 16.83
N GLU A 308 7.83 -32.34 15.71
CA GLU A 308 9.28 -32.44 15.48
C GLU A 308 9.95 -31.07 15.50
N TRP A 309 9.32 -30.07 14.87
CA TRP A 309 9.84 -28.69 14.84
C TRP A 309 9.87 -28.05 16.24
N LEU A 310 8.88 -28.33 17.08
CA LEU A 310 8.85 -27.90 18.48
C LEU A 310 9.86 -28.68 19.33
N GLU A 311 9.94 -29.99 19.16
CA GLU A 311 10.88 -30.85 19.89
C GLU A 311 12.33 -30.43 19.65
N SER A 312 12.69 -30.06 18.42
CA SER A 312 14.05 -29.62 18.08
C SER A 312 14.46 -28.30 18.74
N ARG A 313 13.52 -27.61 19.39
CA ARG A 313 13.70 -26.28 20.00
C ARG A 313 13.39 -26.25 21.50
N LYS A 314 13.03 -27.39 22.09
CA LYS A 314 12.57 -27.48 23.49
C LYS A 314 13.57 -26.97 24.52
N ASP A 315 14.86 -27.01 24.18
CA ASP A 315 15.97 -26.61 25.05
C ASP A 315 16.34 -25.12 24.92
N GLU A 316 15.65 -24.36 24.07
CA GLU A 316 15.84 -22.92 23.90
C GLU A 316 15.32 -22.13 25.12
N ILE A 317 15.96 -21.00 25.41
CA ILE A 317 15.59 -20.12 26.52
C ILE A 317 14.19 -19.57 26.26
N ASN A 318 13.27 -19.71 27.23
CA ASN A 318 11.86 -19.30 27.17
C ASN A 318 10.92 -20.18 26.34
N PHE A 319 11.29 -21.42 26.01
CA PHE A 319 10.43 -22.33 25.23
C PHE A 319 8.96 -22.40 25.70
N LYS A 320 8.70 -22.45 27.02
CA LYS A 320 7.33 -22.48 27.60
C LYS A 320 6.59 -21.13 27.59
N ARG A 321 7.19 -20.06 27.04
CA ARG A 321 6.59 -18.72 26.89
C ARG A 321 6.62 -18.30 25.42
N ARG A 322 6.30 -19.25 24.55
CA ARG A 322 6.36 -19.08 23.10
C ARG A 322 4.96 -18.99 22.51
N LEU A 323 4.75 -17.98 21.67
CA LEU A 323 3.64 -17.91 20.73
C LEU A 323 4.14 -18.41 19.38
N VAL A 324 3.63 -19.55 18.94
CA VAL A 324 4.01 -20.22 17.70
C VAL A 324 2.95 -19.95 16.65
N ILE A 325 3.33 -19.28 15.55
CA ILE A 325 2.46 -19.01 14.41
C ILE A 325 2.78 -20.05 13.34
N LEU A 326 1.79 -20.90 13.04
CA LEU A 326 1.88 -21.96 12.04
C LEU A 326 1.27 -21.49 10.70
N PRO A 327 1.72 -22.04 9.56
CA PRO A 327 1.07 -21.79 8.27
C PRO A 327 -0.36 -22.34 8.26
N GLU A 328 -1.19 -21.82 7.36
CA GLU A 328 -2.54 -22.36 7.15
C GLU A 328 -2.44 -23.81 6.64
N MET A 329 -3.25 -24.68 7.23
CA MET A 329 -3.36 -26.07 6.84
C MET A 329 -3.99 -26.19 5.45
N ASP A 330 -3.24 -26.68 4.47
CA ASP A 330 -3.73 -26.96 3.11
C ASP A 330 -3.64 -28.46 2.83
N ILE A 331 -4.46 -29.21 3.58
CA ILE A 331 -4.47 -30.66 3.62
C ILE A 331 -5.16 -31.17 2.34
N THR A 332 -4.37 -31.29 1.27
CA THR A 332 -4.83 -31.85 -0.01
C THR A 332 -4.99 -33.37 0.13
N GLY A 333 -6.23 -33.81 0.28
CA GLY A 333 -6.61 -35.21 0.16
C GLY A 333 -7.23 -35.80 1.43
N THR A 334 -8.38 -36.44 1.25
CA THR A 334 -9.07 -37.31 2.21
C THR A 334 -9.68 -36.68 3.46
N GLU A 335 -9.87 -35.37 3.52
CA GLU A 335 -10.86 -34.85 4.45
C GLU A 335 -12.25 -35.13 3.89
N ARG A 336 -12.95 -36.06 4.55
CA ARG A 336 -14.39 -36.22 4.42
C ARG A 336 -15.00 -34.82 4.56
N ALA A 337 -15.89 -34.45 3.65
CA ALA A 337 -16.80 -33.34 3.88
C ALA A 337 -17.40 -33.49 5.30
N GLY A 338 -16.92 -32.70 6.27
CA GLY A 338 -17.32 -32.81 7.68
C GLY A 338 -16.24 -32.85 8.76
N THR A 339 -14.93 -32.73 8.47
CA THR A 339 -13.95 -32.48 9.56
C THR A 339 -14.24 -31.12 10.20
N SER A 340 -14.56 -31.12 11.50
CA SER A 340 -14.94 -29.90 12.22
C SER A 340 -13.72 -29.16 12.75
N LEU A 341 -13.85 -27.85 13.01
CA LEU A 341 -12.75 -27.04 13.55
C LEU A 341 -12.21 -27.61 14.87
N GLU A 342 -13.11 -28.13 15.69
CA GLU A 342 -12.83 -28.70 17.00
C GLU A 342 -11.85 -29.87 16.90
N PHE A 343 -11.87 -30.61 15.78
CA PHE A 343 -10.93 -31.70 15.56
C PHE A 343 -9.48 -31.19 15.43
N TYR A 344 -9.24 -30.17 14.61
CA TYR A 344 -7.92 -29.55 14.49
C TYR A 344 -7.48 -28.90 15.80
N GLN A 345 -8.41 -28.21 16.46
CA GLN A 345 -8.15 -27.58 17.75
C GLN A 345 -7.74 -28.60 18.81
N HIS A 346 -8.42 -29.76 18.87
CA HIS A 346 -8.08 -30.81 19.83
C HIS A 346 -6.70 -31.44 19.56
N ALA A 347 -6.38 -31.70 18.29
CA ALA A 347 -5.09 -32.25 17.90
C ALA A 347 -3.93 -31.30 18.25
N LEU A 348 -4.07 -30.01 17.91
CA LEU A 348 -3.07 -28.99 18.24
C LEU A 348 -3.05 -28.63 19.72
N HIS A 349 -4.17 -28.75 20.45
CA HIS A 349 -4.20 -28.54 21.90
C HIS A 349 -3.35 -29.58 22.63
N SER A 350 -3.38 -30.84 22.19
CA SER A 350 -2.52 -31.89 22.74
C SER A 350 -1.04 -31.53 22.60
N ILE A 351 -0.64 -30.92 21.48
CA ILE A 351 0.72 -30.42 21.23
C ILE A 351 1.01 -29.19 22.11
N ALA A 352 0.12 -28.19 22.11
CA ALA A 352 0.25 -26.97 22.92
C ALA A 352 0.40 -27.30 24.42
N SER A 353 -0.40 -28.24 24.93
CA SER A 353 -0.34 -28.72 26.31
C SER A 353 0.93 -29.52 26.61
N LYS A 354 1.40 -30.37 25.68
CA LYS A 354 2.64 -31.15 25.85
C LYS A 354 3.85 -30.23 26.00
N TYR A 355 3.94 -29.21 25.15
CA TYR A 355 5.10 -28.31 25.10
C TYR A 355 4.94 -27.06 25.97
N GLY A 356 3.73 -26.77 26.46
CA GLY A 356 3.43 -25.59 27.26
C GLY A 356 3.54 -24.29 26.45
N VAL A 357 3.08 -24.29 25.20
CA VAL A 357 3.18 -23.17 24.25
C VAL A 357 1.80 -22.68 23.81
N TYR A 358 1.74 -21.45 23.31
CA TYR A 358 0.56 -20.95 22.61
C TYR A 358 0.73 -21.16 21.11
N ILE A 359 -0.31 -21.62 20.42
CA ILE A 359 -0.28 -21.93 18.99
C ILE A 359 -1.37 -21.12 18.28
N ILE A 360 -0.97 -20.48 17.19
CA ILE A 360 -1.88 -19.88 16.20
C ILE A 360 -1.78 -20.70 14.92
N ALA A 361 -2.91 -21.13 14.40
CA ALA A 361 -3.02 -21.83 13.13
C ALA A 361 -4.34 -21.46 12.45
N ALA A 362 -4.43 -21.74 11.15
CA ALA A 362 -5.68 -21.63 10.39
C ALA A 362 -6.02 -22.95 9.72
N ALA A 363 -7.32 -23.26 9.71
CA ALA A 363 -7.89 -24.42 9.05
C ALA A 363 -9.01 -23.98 8.09
N PRO A 364 -9.18 -24.66 6.95
CA PRO A 364 -10.34 -24.44 6.10
C PRO A 364 -11.60 -25.04 6.72
N GLN A 365 -12.70 -24.29 6.66
CA GLN A 365 -14.04 -24.75 6.99
C GLN A 365 -14.93 -24.72 5.76
N HIS A 366 -15.95 -25.59 5.72
CA HIS A 366 -17.01 -25.52 4.72
C HIS A 366 -18.26 -24.89 5.34
N MET A 367 -18.60 -23.68 4.93
CA MET A 367 -19.78 -22.94 5.38
C MET A 367 -20.60 -22.51 4.17
N ASP A 368 -21.90 -22.81 4.19
CA ASP A 368 -22.84 -22.48 3.10
C ASP A 368 -22.36 -22.89 1.70
N GLY A 369 -21.63 -24.02 1.62
CA GLY A 369 -21.07 -24.54 0.36
C GLY A 369 -19.76 -23.87 -0.08
N HIS A 370 -19.19 -22.98 0.71
CA HIS A 370 -17.94 -22.27 0.43
C HIS A 370 -16.83 -22.67 1.42
N ARG A 371 -15.58 -22.73 0.92
CA ARG A 371 -14.37 -22.90 1.75
C ARG A 371 -14.01 -21.54 2.36
N VAL A 372 -13.96 -21.47 3.69
CA VAL A 372 -13.61 -20.26 4.46
C VAL A 372 -12.48 -20.60 5.43
N SER A 373 -11.38 -19.85 5.38
CA SER A 373 -10.27 -20.02 6.33
C SER A 373 -10.68 -19.49 7.70
N THR A 374 -10.38 -20.24 8.76
CA THR A 374 -10.61 -19.85 10.15
C THR A 374 -9.32 -20.01 10.94
N ALA A 375 -8.77 -18.88 11.39
CA ALA A 375 -7.64 -18.85 12.32
C ALA A 375 -8.12 -19.10 13.75
N PHE A 376 -7.28 -19.68 14.59
CA PHE A 376 -7.58 -19.90 16.00
C PHE A 376 -6.33 -19.86 16.86
N LEU A 377 -6.52 -19.52 18.12
CA LEU A 377 -5.47 -19.42 19.14
C LEU A 377 -5.73 -20.46 20.23
N LEU A 378 -4.74 -21.31 20.46
CA LEU A 378 -4.72 -22.32 21.51
C LEU A 378 -3.66 -21.99 22.53
N GLY A 379 -3.96 -22.24 23.80
CA GLY A 379 -2.99 -22.31 24.89
C GLY A 379 -2.96 -23.72 25.49
N PRO A 380 -2.06 -23.97 26.46
CA PRO A 380 -2.08 -25.21 27.24
C PRO A 380 -3.43 -25.48 27.93
N GLU A 381 -4.17 -24.43 28.25
CA GLU A 381 -5.50 -24.44 28.86
C GLU A 381 -6.64 -24.82 27.90
N GLY A 382 -6.39 -24.83 26.58
CA GLY A 382 -7.39 -25.12 25.56
C GLY A 382 -7.53 -24.01 24.52
N CYS A 383 -8.66 -24.00 23.81
CA CYS A 383 -8.96 -22.98 22.82
C CYS A 383 -9.33 -21.66 23.49
N ILE A 384 -8.59 -20.60 23.15
CA ILE A 384 -8.80 -19.24 23.67
C ILE A 384 -9.79 -18.49 22.78
N GLY A 385 -9.72 -18.70 21.47
CA GLY A 385 -10.65 -18.09 20.53
C GLY A 385 -10.35 -18.43 19.08
N ALA A 386 -11.29 -18.09 18.21
CA ALA A 386 -11.20 -18.26 16.77
C ALA A 386 -11.58 -16.97 16.04
N TYR A 387 -11.03 -16.81 14.86
CA TYR A 387 -11.23 -15.71 13.93
C TYR A 387 -11.56 -16.30 12.56
N GLN A 388 -12.77 -16.04 12.10
CA GLN A 388 -13.19 -16.40 10.75
C GLN A 388 -12.80 -15.30 9.78
N GLN A 389 -12.29 -15.69 8.60
CA GLN A 389 -11.94 -14.75 7.53
C GLN A 389 -13.09 -13.79 7.23
N VAL A 390 -12.81 -12.50 7.04
CA VAL A 390 -13.81 -11.45 6.79
C VAL A 390 -13.99 -11.20 5.29
N HIS A 391 -12.90 -11.04 4.55
CA HIS A 391 -12.92 -10.72 3.13
C HIS A 391 -13.27 -11.94 2.27
N ARG A 392 -13.88 -11.68 1.12
CA ARG A 392 -14.27 -12.75 0.20
C ARG A 392 -13.07 -13.20 -0.61
N ASN A 393 -12.87 -14.50 -0.75
CA ASN A 393 -12.06 -15.05 -1.83
C ASN A 393 -12.85 -15.01 -3.14
N ALA A 394 -12.20 -15.30 -4.27
CA ALA A 394 -12.82 -15.31 -5.60
C ALA A 394 -14.04 -16.26 -5.74
N LEU A 395 -14.28 -17.14 -4.76
CA LEU A 395 -15.30 -18.20 -4.79
C LEU A 395 -16.48 -17.96 -3.82
N GLY A 396 -16.45 -16.97 -2.93
CA GLY A 396 -17.37 -16.87 -1.79
C GLY A 396 -18.50 -15.85 -1.90
N ARG A 397 -19.74 -16.24 -1.55
CA ARG A 397 -20.88 -15.34 -1.28
C ARG A 397 -21.32 -15.47 0.19
N GLY A 398 -21.33 -14.37 0.96
CA GLY A 398 -21.72 -14.35 2.37
C GLY A 398 -21.20 -13.12 3.14
N GLU A 399 -21.68 -12.90 4.36
CA GLU A 399 -21.04 -12.05 5.39
C GLU A 399 -20.25 -12.98 6.32
N TYR A 400 -18.95 -12.73 6.49
CA TYR A 400 -18.09 -13.59 7.31
C TYR A 400 -17.44 -12.78 8.42
N GLY A 401 -17.47 -13.33 9.64
CA GLY A 401 -16.69 -12.89 10.78
C GLY A 401 -16.77 -11.40 11.17
N SER A 402 -15.89 -11.03 12.10
CA SER A 402 -15.58 -9.65 12.47
C SER A 402 -14.16 -9.62 13.01
N PHE A 403 -13.38 -8.58 12.70
CA PHE A 403 -12.04 -8.42 13.28
C PHE A 403 -12.11 -8.47 14.79
N CYS A 404 -11.28 -9.33 15.38
CA CYS A 404 -11.24 -9.52 16.81
C CYS A 404 -9.80 -9.65 17.32
N THR A 405 -9.67 -9.35 18.60
CA THR A 405 -8.43 -9.48 19.34
C THR A 405 -8.66 -10.38 20.54
N LEU A 406 -7.71 -11.28 20.79
CA LEU A 406 -7.74 -12.23 21.89
C LEU A 406 -6.71 -11.81 22.95
N ALA A 407 -7.12 -11.84 24.22
CA ALA A 407 -6.22 -11.48 25.32
C ALA A 407 -5.46 -12.72 25.79
N LEU A 408 -4.13 -12.63 25.76
CA LEU A 408 -3.23 -13.52 26.48
C LEU A 408 -2.77 -12.83 27.78
N PRO A 409 -2.23 -13.58 28.76
CA PRO A 409 -1.72 -12.99 30.01
C PRO A 409 -0.64 -11.92 29.82
N PHE A 410 -0.03 -11.82 28.64
CA PHE A 410 1.12 -10.95 28.34
C PHE A 410 0.93 -10.04 27.12
N ALA A 411 -0.10 -10.25 26.29
CA ALA A 411 -0.32 -9.47 25.08
C ALA A 411 -1.75 -9.63 24.56
N LYS A 412 -2.22 -8.64 23.82
CA LYS A 412 -3.46 -8.68 23.05
C LYS A 412 -3.14 -9.02 21.60
N ILE A 413 -3.61 -10.17 21.13
CA ILE A 413 -3.28 -10.73 19.81
C ILE A 413 -4.42 -10.49 18.83
N GLY A 414 -4.17 -9.83 17.71
CA GLY A 414 -5.04 -9.83 16.55
C GLY A 414 -4.78 -11.05 15.68
N LEU A 415 -5.82 -11.70 15.18
CA LEU A 415 -5.70 -12.84 14.26
C LEU A 415 -6.13 -12.43 12.86
N LEU A 416 -5.40 -12.89 11.84
CA LEU A 416 -5.79 -12.79 10.43
C LEU A 416 -5.51 -14.11 9.71
N THR A 417 -6.31 -14.40 8.70
CA THR A 417 -6.02 -15.43 7.69
C THR A 417 -5.22 -14.82 6.54
N GLY A 418 -4.67 -15.67 5.66
CA GLY A 418 -3.96 -15.20 4.46
C GLY A 418 -4.77 -14.23 3.60
N GLY A 419 -6.05 -14.56 3.35
CA GLY A 419 -6.95 -13.70 2.58
C GLY A 419 -7.14 -12.33 3.20
N ASP A 420 -7.30 -12.21 4.52
CA ASP A 420 -7.53 -10.91 5.17
C ASP A 420 -6.27 -10.05 5.31
N ALA A 421 -5.11 -10.69 5.28
CA ALA A 421 -3.82 -10.05 5.37
C ALA A 421 -3.44 -9.25 4.10
N GLU A 422 -4.20 -9.37 3.01
CA GLU A 422 -4.04 -8.53 1.81
C GLU A 422 -4.71 -7.15 1.95
N PHE A 423 -5.51 -6.96 2.99
CA PHE A 423 -6.34 -5.77 3.16
C PHE A 423 -5.76 -4.91 4.30
N PRO A 424 -5.13 -3.75 4.00
CA PRO A 424 -4.52 -2.90 5.03
C PRO A 424 -5.52 -2.42 6.10
N GLU A 425 -6.80 -2.33 5.73
CA GLU A 425 -7.91 -2.03 6.64
C GLU A 425 -7.98 -3.01 7.82
N SER A 426 -7.70 -4.31 7.59
CA SER A 426 -7.67 -5.35 8.63
C SER A 426 -6.68 -4.99 9.73
N TYR A 427 -5.46 -4.61 9.34
CA TYR A 427 -4.41 -4.25 10.28
C TYR A 427 -4.75 -2.98 11.05
N ARG A 428 -5.33 -1.99 10.38
CA ARG A 428 -5.73 -0.73 11.01
C ARG A 428 -6.82 -0.95 12.06
N ILE A 429 -7.79 -1.83 11.80
CA ILE A 429 -8.86 -2.16 12.74
C ILE A 429 -8.30 -2.89 13.95
N LEU A 430 -7.46 -3.91 13.74
CA LEU A 430 -6.83 -4.65 14.84
C LEU A 430 -5.94 -3.75 15.71
N ALA A 431 -5.19 -2.83 15.10
CA ALA A 431 -4.41 -1.83 15.82
C ALA A 431 -5.30 -0.92 16.69
N LYS A 432 -6.46 -0.48 16.18
CA LYS A 432 -7.43 0.32 16.96
C LYS A 432 -8.11 -0.47 18.08
N GLN A 433 -8.34 -1.75 17.86
CA GLN A 433 -8.79 -2.66 18.91
C GLN A 433 -7.69 -2.85 19.98
N GLY A 434 -6.45 -2.43 19.71
CA GLY A 434 -5.32 -2.45 20.63
C GLY A 434 -4.54 -3.76 20.58
N ALA A 435 -4.48 -4.41 19.42
CA ALA A 435 -3.57 -5.54 19.22
C ALA A 435 -2.12 -5.07 19.45
N ASP A 436 -1.42 -5.75 20.36
CA ASP A 436 0.02 -5.60 20.55
C ASP A 436 0.80 -6.35 19.46
N LEU A 437 0.20 -7.44 18.94
CA LEU A 437 0.73 -8.26 17.87
C LEU A 437 -0.40 -8.72 16.94
N ILE A 438 -0.16 -8.71 15.63
CA ILE A 438 -1.07 -9.28 14.63
C ILE A 438 -0.41 -10.53 14.06
N ALA A 439 -1.04 -11.68 14.28
CA ALA A 439 -0.58 -12.97 13.78
C ALA A 439 -1.37 -13.34 12.53
N VAL A 440 -0.63 -13.66 11.46
CA VAL A 440 -1.20 -14.12 10.19
C VAL A 440 -0.86 -15.59 10.03
N SER A 441 -1.88 -16.45 9.96
CA SER A 441 -1.71 -17.83 9.54
C SER A 441 -2.18 -17.95 8.10
N ALA A 442 -1.26 -18.29 7.20
CA ALA A 442 -1.49 -18.28 5.77
C ALA A 442 -0.75 -19.41 5.05
N SER A 443 -1.29 -19.79 3.90
CA SER A 443 -0.67 -20.71 2.95
C SER A 443 -0.26 -19.94 1.70
N GLY A 444 1.01 -20.00 1.30
CA GLY A 444 1.50 -19.37 0.07
C GLY A 444 0.97 -19.99 -1.24
N THR A 445 -0.10 -20.80 -1.16
CA THR A 445 -0.69 -21.61 -2.23
C THR A 445 -1.95 -20.99 -2.83
N GLU A 446 -2.56 -19.97 -2.20
CA GLU A 446 -3.53 -19.15 -2.92
C GLU A 446 -2.81 -18.39 -4.03
N THR A 447 -3.52 -18.12 -5.12
CA THR A 447 -3.03 -17.65 -6.43
C THR A 447 -2.41 -16.23 -6.42
N TYR A 448 -1.89 -15.79 -5.28
CA TYR A 448 -1.47 -14.44 -4.92
C TYR A 448 0.00 -14.45 -4.48
N HIS A 449 0.88 -14.69 -5.46
CA HIS A 449 2.31 -14.98 -5.30
C HIS A 449 3.22 -13.82 -4.81
N SER A 450 2.73 -12.69 -4.32
CA SER A 450 3.57 -11.47 -4.33
C SER A 450 4.10 -10.96 -3.00
N TRP A 451 3.39 -11.09 -1.87
CA TRP A 451 3.71 -10.23 -0.71
C TRP A 451 4.39 -10.93 0.48
N MET A 452 3.96 -12.13 0.89
CA MET A 452 4.52 -12.78 2.10
C MET A 452 5.99 -13.22 1.95
N HIS A 453 6.48 -13.39 0.72
CA HIS A 453 7.89 -13.71 0.47
C HIS A 453 8.82 -12.49 0.48
N ARG A 454 8.31 -11.26 0.69
CA ARG A 454 9.07 -10.02 0.45
C ARG A 454 9.14 -9.05 1.64
N ILE A 455 8.61 -9.43 2.81
CA ILE A 455 8.84 -8.72 4.08
C ILE A 455 10.14 -9.20 4.70
#